data_AF-A0A379W463-F1
#
_entry.id   AF-A0A379W463-F1
#
_cell.length_a   1.000
_cell.length_b   1.000
_cell.length_c   1.000
_cell.angle_alpha   90.00
_cell.angle_beta   90.00
_cell.angle_gamma   90.00
#
_symmetry.space_group_name_H-M   'P 1'
#
loop_
_entity.id
_entity.type
_entity.pdbx_description
1 polymer ?
#
loop_
_entity_poly.entity_id
_entity_poly.type
_entity_poly.pdbx_seq_one_letter_code
_entity_poly.pdbx_strand_id
1 'polypeptide(L)'
;MPETLTLESLQRFWAHPVRAFFQMRLQVNFRSEESEIPDAEPFELEGLTRYQLNQQLLNTLVEEDDAERLFRRFRAAGELPYGAFGEIFWDAQCQENAATGKPGHRLP
;
A
#
# COMPACT_ATOMS: atom_id res chain seq x y z
N MET A 1 -2.23 27.65 21.38
CA MET A 1 -2.75 26.59 20.49
C MET A 1 -2.89 27.22 19.11
N PRO A 2 -2.55 26.53 18.00
CA PRO A 2 -2.74 27.12 16.68
C PRO A 2 -4.22 27.45 16.47
N GLU A 3 -4.52 28.60 15.86
CA GLU A 3 -5.89 29.08 15.62
C GLU A 3 -6.59 28.31 14.49
N THR A 4 -5.83 27.56 13.69
CA THR A 4 -6.33 26.70 12.61
C THR A 4 -5.70 25.31 12.71
N LEU A 5 -6.52 24.27 12.58
CA LEU A 5 -6.10 22.86 12.51
C LEU A 5 -6.45 22.32 11.14
N THR A 6 -5.50 21.63 10.51
CA THR A 6 -5.75 20.93 9.25
C THR A 6 -6.53 19.64 9.52
N LEU A 7 -7.39 19.24 8.58
CA LEU A 7 -8.08 17.95 8.66
C LEU A 7 -7.11 16.78 8.80
N GLU A 8 -5.97 16.84 8.11
CA GLU A 8 -4.88 15.86 8.21
C GLU A 8 -4.35 15.72 9.65
N SER A 9 -4.20 16.83 10.38
CA SER A 9 -3.74 16.81 11.77
C SER A 9 -4.73 16.08 12.68
N LEU A 10 -6.03 16.24 12.41
CA LEU A 10 -7.09 15.51 13.12
C LEU A 10 -7.07 14.02 12.72
N GLN A 11 -7.03 13.69 11.44
CA GLN A 11 -6.98 12.28 11.03
C GLN A 11 -5.78 11.53 11.65
N ARG A 12 -4.60 12.15 11.66
CA ARG A 12 -3.39 11.56 12.24
C ARG A 12 -3.46 11.39 13.75
N PHE A 13 -4.02 12.36 14.48
CA PHE A 13 -4.14 12.25 15.94
C PHE A 13 -5.10 11.14 16.34
N TRP A 14 -6.24 10.99 15.65
CA TRP A 14 -7.21 9.95 16.00
C TRP A 14 -6.80 8.56 15.52
N ALA A 15 -5.97 8.45 14.47
CA ALA A 15 -5.42 7.16 14.04
C ALA A 15 -4.49 6.52 15.09
N HIS A 16 -3.70 7.33 15.83
CA HIS A 16 -2.84 6.83 16.90
C HIS A 16 -2.53 7.92 17.95
N PRO A 17 -3.44 8.21 18.90
CA PRO A 17 -3.35 9.40 19.77
C PRO A 17 -2.13 9.42 20.69
N VAL A 18 -1.72 8.26 21.22
CA VAL A 18 -0.50 8.15 22.03
C VAL A 18 0.73 8.56 21.23
N ARG A 19 0.93 7.98 20.04
CA ARG A 19 2.02 8.35 19.12
C ARG A 19 1.96 9.82 18.74
N ALA A 20 0.78 10.35 18.43
CA ALA A 20 0.61 11.76 18.09
C ALA A 20 1.00 12.69 19.25
N PHE A 21 0.69 12.33 20.49
CA PHE A 21 1.14 13.09 21.66
C PHE A 21 2.67 13.14 21.78
N PHE A 22 3.35 11.99 21.67
CA PHE A 22 4.82 11.95 21.70
C PHE A 22 5.44 12.77 20.56
N GLN A 23 4.90 12.67 19.35
CA GLN A 23 5.44 13.36 18.17
C GLN A 23 5.14 14.87 18.16
N MET A 24 3.94 15.30 18.57
CA MET A 24 3.49 16.69 18.46
C MET A 24 3.78 17.54 19.70
N ARG A 25 3.70 16.96 20.91
CA ARG A 25 3.94 17.68 22.17
C ARG A 25 5.36 17.52 22.68
N LEU A 26 5.89 16.30 22.64
CA LEU A 26 7.23 16.00 23.16
C LEU A 26 8.31 16.06 22.07
N GLN A 27 7.93 16.19 20.80
CA GLN A 27 8.83 16.14 19.63
C GLN A 27 9.70 14.88 19.57
N VAL A 28 9.24 13.78 20.17
CA VAL A 28 9.94 12.49 20.17
C VAL A 28 9.38 11.61 19.06
N ASN A 29 10.28 11.13 18.19
CA ASN A 29 9.95 10.20 17.11
C ASN A 29 10.71 8.89 17.33
N PHE A 30 9.99 7.83 17.68
CA PHE A 30 10.53 6.47 17.65
C PHE A 30 10.62 6.04 16.20
N ARG A 31 11.84 6.06 15.64
CA ARG A 31 12.15 5.50 14.33
C ARG A 31 12.70 4.10 14.57
N SER A 32 11.98 3.08 14.13
CA SER A 32 12.55 1.74 14.01
C SER A 32 13.39 1.73 12.74
N GLU A 33 14.72 1.80 12.89
CA GLU A 33 15.65 1.56 11.79
C GLU A 33 15.94 0.06 11.73
N GLU A 34 15.01 -0.69 11.16
CA GLU A 34 15.25 -2.07 10.73
C GLU A 34 14.34 -2.33 9.52
N SER A 35 14.77 -1.86 8.36
CA SER A 35 14.39 -2.51 7.12
C SER A 35 15.46 -3.55 6.86
N GLU A 36 15.22 -4.79 7.28
CA GLU A 36 16.04 -5.92 6.86
C GLU A 36 16.01 -5.97 5.33
N ILE A 37 17.18 -5.95 4.72
CA ILE A 37 17.31 -6.19 3.29
C ILE A 37 17.14 -7.70 3.11
N PRO A 38 16.16 -8.17 2.32
CA PRO A 38 16.00 -9.59 2.08
C PRO A 38 17.26 -10.15 1.39
N ASP A 39 17.81 -11.24 1.92
CA ASP A 39 18.96 -11.94 1.34
C ASP A 39 18.60 -12.71 0.05
N ALA A 40 17.30 -12.87 -0.24
CA ALA A 40 16.78 -13.61 -1.37
C ALA A 40 15.67 -12.83 -2.08
N GLU A 41 15.46 -13.16 -3.35
CA GLU A 41 14.34 -12.64 -4.12
C GLU A 41 12.99 -13.04 -3.50
N PRO A 42 11.96 -12.17 -3.59
CA PRO A 42 10.64 -12.46 -3.05
C PRO A 42 9.95 -13.55 -3.88
N PHE A 43 9.73 -14.72 -3.26
CA PHE A 43 8.88 -15.78 -3.83
C PHE A 43 7.39 -15.50 -3.61
N GLU A 44 7.07 -14.76 -2.56
CA GLU A 44 5.73 -14.31 -2.22
C GLU A 44 5.77 -12.83 -1.83
N LEU A 45 4.70 -12.11 -2.17
CA LEU A 45 4.49 -10.74 -1.76
C LEU A 45 3.68 -10.74 -0.47
N GLU A 46 4.33 -10.47 0.65
CA GLU A 46 3.70 -10.46 1.98
C GLU A 46 3.47 -9.05 2.53
N GLY A 47 2.52 -8.98 3.47
CA GLY A 47 2.31 -7.81 4.35
C GLY A 47 2.15 -6.48 3.61
N LEU A 48 3.10 -5.57 3.84
CA LEU A 48 3.05 -4.18 3.37
C LEU A 48 3.22 -4.06 1.86
N THR A 49 4.12 -4.86 1.26
CA THR A 49 4.41 -4.78 -0.19
C THR A 49 3.19 -5.21 -1.00
N ARG A 50 2.50 -6.28 -0.58
CA ARG A 50 1.22 -6.70 -1.18
C ARG A 50 0.16 -5.62 -1.04
N TYR A 51 0.05 -5.01 0.15
CA TYR A 51 -0.91 -3.93 0.38
C TYR A 51 -0.65 -2.74 -0.55
N GLN A 52 0.61 -2.31 -0.69
CA GLN A 52 1.00 -1.22 -1.58
C GLN A 52 0.72 -1.52 -3.06
N LEU A 53 1.00 -2.75 -3.50
CA LEU A 53 0.68 -3.21 -4.85
C LEU A 53 -0.83 -3.17 -5.09
N ASN A 54 -1.63 -3.71 -4.17
CA ASN A 54 -3.09 -3.72 -4.30
C ASN A 54 -3.69 -2.32 -4.28
N GLN A 55 -3.16 -1.40 -3.47
CA GLN A 55 -3.60 0.00 -3.50
C GLN A 55 -3.38 0.63 -4.88
N GLN A 56 -2.21 0.40 -5.50
CA GLN A 56 -1.94 0.93 -6.85
C GLN A 56 -2.82 0.25 -7.90
N LEU A 57 -2.92 -1.08 -7.86
CA LEU A 57 -3.72 -1.85 -8.81
C LEU A 57 -5.21 -1.50 -8.73
N LEU A 58 -5.76 -1.38 -7.53
CA LEU A 58 -7.15 -0.98 -7.33
C LEU A 58 -7.41 0.41 -7.91
N ASN A 59 -6.54 1.38 -7.65
CA ASN A 59 -6.68 2.73 -8.21
C ASN A 59 -6.62 2.72 -9.73
N THR A 60 -5.68 1.98 -10.33
CA THR A 60 -5.57 1.81 -11.79
C THR A 60 -6.84 1.19 -12.38
N LEU A 61 -7.41 0.16 -11.75
CA LEU A 61 -8.65 -0.47 -12.21
C LEU A 61 -9.87 0.44 -12.06
N VAL A 62 -9.94 1.24 -10.98
CA VAL A 62 -11.02 2.21 -10.76
C VAL A 62 -10.95 3.37 -11.77
N GLU A 63 -9.74 3.78 -12.15
CA GLU A 63 -9.49 4.81 -13.17
C GLU A 63 -9.58 4.27 -14.62
N GLU A 64 -9.88 2.98 -14.79
CA GLU A 64 -9.91 2.28 -16.08
C GLU A 64 -8.59 2.42 -16.88
N ASP A 65 -7.46 2.55 -16.18
CA ASP A 65 -6.12 2.69 -16.76
C ASP A 65 -5.46 1.31 -17.00
N ASP A 66 -4.34 1.30 -17.74
CA ASP A 66 -3.68 0.10 -18.21
C ASP A 66 -2.94 -0.66 -17.07
N ALA A 67 -3.58 -1.70 -16.55
CA ALA A 67 -2.98 -2.61 -15.57
C ALA A 67 -1.70 -3.30 -16.12
N GLU A 68 -1.59 -3.52 -17.44
CA GLU A 68 -0.40 -4.14 -18.04
C GLU A 68 0.83 -3.22 -17.98
N ARG A 69 0.60 -1.90 -18.01
CA ARG A 69 1.65 -0.91 -17.76
C ARG A 69 2.15 -0.99 -16.32
N LEU A 70 1.24 -1.16 -15.35
CA LEU A 70 1.59 -1.31 -13.95
C LEU A 70 2.39 -2.62 -13.73
N PHE A 71 1.94 -3.73 -14.31
CA PHE A 71 2.64 -5.01 -14.28
C PHE A 71 4.10 -4.90 -14.74
N ARG A 72 4.32 -4.30 -15.92
CA ARG A 72 5.67 -4.12 -16.49
C ARG A 72 6.59 -3.30 -15.58
N ARG A 73 6.05 -2.30 -14.90
CA ARG A 73 6.80 -1.47 -13.95
C ARG A 73 7.23 -2.27 -12.72
N PHE A 74 6.30 -3.00 -12.10
CA PHE A 74 6.60 -3.84 -10.93
C PHE A 74 7.56 -4.99 -11.27
N ARG A 75 7.41 -5.58 -12.46
CA ARG A 75 8.34 -6.60 -12.96
C ARG A 75 9.74 -6.05 -13.18
N ALA A 76 9.87 -4.84 -13.73
CA ALA A 76 11.17 -4.19 -13.94
C ALA A 76 11.83 -3.73 -12.64
N ALA A 77 11.06 -3.46 -11.59
CA ALA A 77 11.55 -3.11 -10.27
C ALA A 77 12.07 -4.30 -9.46
N GLY A 78 11.81 -5.54 -9.92
CA GLY A 78 12.16 -6.75 -9.17
C GLY A 78 11.28 -7.00 -7.94
N GLU A 79 10.12 -6.34 -7.87
CA GLU A 79 9.18 -6.47 -6.74
C GLU A 79 8.22 -7.66 -6.91
N LEU A 80 8.07 -8.18 -8.13
CA LEU A 80 7.27 -9.37 -8.42
C LEU A 80 8.13 -10.63 -8.39
N PRO A 81 7.56 -11.79 -8.00
CA PRO A 81 8.21 -13.08 -8.15
C PRO A 81 8.66 -13.35 -9.60
N TYR A 82 9.78 -14.04 -9.75
CA TYR A 82 10.38 -14.26 -11.06
C TYR A 82 9.54 -15.17 -11.97
N GLY A 83 9.54 -14.85 -13.27
CA GLY A 83 8.97 -15.69 -14.32
C GLY A 83 7.46 -15.89 -14.22
N ALA A 84 7.01 -17.11 -14.48
CA ALA A 84 5.58 -17.46 -14.51
C ALA A 84 4.88 -17.27 -13.16
N PHE A 85 5.61 -17.32 -12.04
CA PHE A 85 5.03 -17.09 -10.72
C PHE A 85 4.55 -15.64 -10.55
N GLY A 86 5.29 -14.67 -11.11
CA GLY A 86 4.87 -13.26 -11.09
C GLY A 86 3.62 -13.00 -11.94
N GLU A 87 3.49 -13.69 -13.08
CA GLU A 87 2.31 -13.59 -13.96
C GLU A 87 1.06 -14.18 -13.28
N ILE A 88 1.16 -15.39 -12.71
CA ILE A 88 0.07 -16.03 -11.97
C ILE A 88 -0.35 -15.19 -10.77
N PHE A 89 0.63 -14.67 -10.02
CA PHE A 89 0.36 -13.79 -8.88
C PHE A 89 -0.37 -12.52 -9.32
N TRP A 90 0.10 -11.89 -10.39
CA TRP A 90 -0.52 -10.68 -10.93
C TRP A 90 -1.98 -10.90 -11.34
N ASP A 91 -2.24 -11.98 -12.08
CA ASP A 91 -3.60 -12.35 -12.52
C ASP A 91 -4.53 -12.58 -11.32
N ALA A 92 -4.05 -13.24 -10.27
CA ALA A 92 -4.81 -13.44 -9.04
C ALA A 92 -5.16 -12.11 -8.35
N GLN A 93 -4.19 -11.19 -8.24
CA GLN A 93 -4.44 -9.87 -7.64
C GLN A 93 -5.36 -9.00 -8.51
N CYS A 94 -5.26 -9.08 -9.84
CA CYS A 94 -6.19 -8.40 -10.75
C CYS A 94 -7.62 -8.88 -10.55
N GLN A 95 -7.84 -10.19 -10.41
CA GLN A 95 -9.18 -10.75 -10.16
C GLN A 95 -9.74 -10.30 -8.81
N GLU A 96 -8.93 -10.33 -7.75
CA GLU A 96 -9.32 -9.89 -6.41
C GLU A 96 -9.69 -8.40 -6.39
N ASN A 97 -8.81 -7.52 -6.89
CA ASN A 97 -9.05 -6.08 -6.90
C ASN A 97 -10.17 -5.68 -7.87
N ALA A 98 -10.37 -6.39 -8.98
CA ALA A 98 -11.50 -6.17 -9.87
C ALA A 98 -12.84 -6.53 -9.20
N ALA A 99 -12.86 -7.54 -8.32
CA ALA A 99 -14.05 -7.85 -7.53
C ALA A 99 -14.36 -6.74 -6.51
N THR A 100 -13.33 -6.16 -5.89
CA THR A 100 -13.46 -5.05 -4.94
C THR A 100 -13.79 -3.71 -5.61
N GLY A 101 -13.24 -3.45 -6.80
CA GLY A 101 -13.37 -2.19 -7.54
C GLY A 101 -14.69 -2.02 -8.31
N LYS A 102 -15.48 -3.09 -8.49
CA LYS A 102 -16.80 -2.97 -9.12
C LYS A 102 -17.70 -2.06 -8.27
N PRO A 103 -18.38 -1.06 -8.87
CA PRO A 103 -19.17 -0.04 -8.16
C PRO A 103 -20.49 -0.56 -7.54
N GLY A 104 -20.54 -1.81 -7.12
CA GLY A 104 -21.68 -2.46 -6.47
C GLY A 104 -21.35 -3.15 -5.14
N HIS A 105 -20.10 -3.09 -4.64
CA HIS A 105 -19.72 -3.74 -3.38
C HIS A 105 -19.19 -2.77 -2.31
N ARG A 106 -19.83 -1.61 -2.19
CA ARG A 106 -19.80 -0.86 -0.92
C ARG A 106 -21.00 -1.35 -0.09
N LEU A 107 -20.82 -2.47 0.62
CA LEU A 107 -21.75 -2.93 1.66
C LEU A 107 -21.80 -1.87 2.80
N PRO A 108 -22.93 -1.77 3.53
CA PRO A 108 -23.37 -0.59 4.30
C PRO A 108 -22.47 -0.20 5.47
#